data_AF-A0A9W7EWC1-F1
#
_entry.id   AF-A0A9W7EWC1-F1
#
_cell.length_a   1.000
_cell.length_b   1.000
_cell.length_c   1.000
_cell.angle_alpha   90.00
_cell.angle_beta   90.00
_cell.angle_gamma   90.00
#
_symmetry.space_group_name_H-M   'P 1'
#
loop_
_entity.id
_entity.type
_entity.pdbx_description
1 polymer ?
#
loop_
_entity_poly.entity_id
_entity_poly.type
_entity_poly.pdbx_seq_one_letter_code
_entity_poly.pdbx_strand_id
1 'polypeptide(L)'
;MYQAIQEGDLDTINDIYLAGDYPDLSAPDDVGNTPAHLAVLFDRPEVLKWLHSKGVDLSKKCDSSGFGTPAFYCTHYGKTGMLTDLWAMGYDLSADCDKFELPPLYYAEKKGDTLTAEHIKKCMAQGTLQDVMATIIQRCTRGLFARNIYREKVAYRERCALAQTIISAPWRGGVVRMRNNRRELEADMQRENELANANVDADASAQQETKTIAPEDLNTAPPPS
;
A
#
# COMPACT_ATOMS: atom_id res chain seq x y z
N MET A 1 -31.94 -23.94 41.92
CA MET A 1 -31.34 -23.18 40.80
C MET A 1 -30.31 -24.00 40.04
N TYR A 2 -29.27 -24.55 40.69
CA TYR A 2 -28.21 -25.30 40.00
C TYR A 2 -28.73 -26.49 39.18
N GLN A 3 -29.67 -27.28 39.71
CA GLN A 3 -30.28 -28.39 38.95
C GLN A 3 -30.99 -27.91 37.67
N ALA A 4 -31.76 -26.82 37.75
CA ALA A 4 -32.41 -26.23 36.57
C ALA A 4 -31.40 -25.76 35.51
N ILE A 5 -30.23 -25.28 35.94
CA ILE A 5 -29.12 -24.92 35.03
C ILE A 5 -28.55 -26.15 34.32
N GLN A 6 -28.44 -27.29 35.00
CA GLN A 6 -27.98 -28.55 34.39
C GLN A 6 -28.97 -29.04 33.32
N GLU A 7 -30.26 -28.98 33.65
CA GLU A 7 -31.36 -29.37 32.77
C GLU A 7 -31.55 -28.36 31.62
N GLY A 8 -31.10 -27.12 31.80
CA GLY A 8 -31.25 -26.03 30.82
C GLY A 8 -32.64 -25.41 30.82
N ASP A 9 -33.41 -25.61 31.88
CA ASP A 9 -34.77 -25.12 32.00
C ASP A 9 -34.79 -23.64 32.43
N LEU A 10 -34.94 -22.77 31.44
CA LEU A 10 -34.99 -21.32 31.66
C LEU A 10 -36.23 -20.86 32.40
N ASP A 11 -37.35 -21.58 32.29
CA ASP A 11 -38.62 -21.17 32.89
C ASP A 11 -38.52 -21.33 34.41
N THR A 12 -38.03 -22.48 34.88
CA THR A 12 -37.77 -22.67 36.32
C THR A 12 -36.67 -21.76 36.85
N ILE A 13 -35.64 -21.44 36.05
CA ILE A 13 -34.62 -20.44 36.44
C ILE A 13 -35.26 -19.06 36.64
N ASN A 14 -36.15 -18.64 35.72
CA ASN A 14 -36.86 -17.37 35.82
C ASN A 14 -37.81 -17.34 37.01
N ASP A 15 -38.56 -18.42 37.25
CA ASP A 15 -39.48 -18.52 38.38
C ASP A 15 -38.74 -18.43 39.72
N ILE A 16 -37.59 -19.11 39.85
CA ILE A 16 -36.74 -19.03 41.05
C ILE A 16 -36.20 -17.61 41.23
N TYR A 17 -35.77 -16.96 40.15
CA TYR A 17 -35.28 -15.57 40.21
C TYR A 17 -36.38 -14.58 40.59
N LEU A 18 -37.61 -14.78 40.12
CA LEU A 18 -38.78 -13.94 40.43
C LEU A 18 -39.36 -14.19 41.82
N ALA A 19 -39.12 -15.36 42.41
CA ALA A 19 -39.54 -15.71 43.77
C ALA A 19 -38.88 -14.84 44.87
N GLY A 20 -37.97 -13.93 44.50
CA GLY A 20 -37.47 -12.87 45.39
C GLY A 20 -36.25 -13.25 46.22
N ASP A 21 -35.76 -14.47 46.06
CA ASP A 21 -34.46 -14.90 46.57
C ASP A 21 -33.46 -14.56 45.47
N TYR A 22 -32.91 -13.34 45.44
CA TYR A 22 -31.91 -12.92 44.45
C TYR A 22 -30.63 -13.72 44.67
N PRO A 23 -30.45 -14.86 43.99
CA PRO A 23 -29.34 -15.75 44.30
C PRO A 23 -28.10 -15.04 43.79
N ASP A 24 -27.02 -15.07 44.56
CA ASP A 24 -25.74 -14.58 44.05
C ASP A 24 -25.33 -15.49 42.87
N LEU A 25 -25.49 -14.96 41.65
CA LEU A 25 -25.22 -15.67 40.40
C LEU A 25 -23.73 -15.97 40.20
N SER A 26 -22.87 -15.40 41.06
CA SER A 26 -21.44 -15.70 41.12
C SER A 26 -21.09 -16.74 42.19
N ALA A 27 -22.02 -17.09 43.08
CA ALA A 27 -21.74 -18.05 44.14
C ALA A 27 -21.55 -19.45 43.56
N PRO A 28 -20.50 -20.19 43.98
CA PRO A 28 -20.33 -21.58 43.59
C PRO A 28 -21.29 -22.51 44.34
N ASP A 29 -21.62 -23.64 43.72
CA ASP A 29 -22.29 -24.78 44.34
C ASP A 29 -21.36 -25.47 45.37
N ASP A 30 -21.86 -26.46 46.11
CA ASP A 30 -21.12 -27.21 47.15
C ASP A 30 -19.86 -27.91 46.60
N VAL A 31 -19.82 -28.15 45.28
CA VAL A 31 -18.68 -28.75 44.56
C VAL A 31 -17.67 -27.69 44.08
N GLY A 32 -17.98 -26.40 44.24
CA GLY A 32 -17.12 -25.30 43.79
C GLY A 32 -17.43 -24.78 42.38
N ASN A 33 -18.52 -25.24 41.76
CA ASN A 33 -18.89 -24.86 40.39
C ASN A 33 -19.79 -23.63 40.38
N THR A 34 -19.40 -22.57 39.67
CA THR A 34 -20.30 -21.43 39.47
C THR A 34 -21.41 -21.77 38.46
N PRO A 35 -22.55 -21.05 38.47
CA PRO A 35 -23.60 -21.14 37.47
C PRO A 35 -23.09 -21.06 36.03
N ALA A 36 -22.13 -20.16 35.78
CA ALA A 36 -21.51 -19.99 34.47
C ALA A 36 -20.68 -21.22 34.05
N HIS A 37 -19.97 -21.85 34.98
CA HIS A 37 -19.23 -23.09 34.70
C HIS A 37 -20.18 -24.26 34.38
N LEU A 38 -21.26 -24.42 35.15
CA LEU A 38 -22.27 -25.46 34.88
C LEU A 38 -22.92 -25.27 33.51
N ALA A 39 -23.25 -24.04 33.13
CA ALA A 39 -23.80 -23.76 31.81
C ALA A 39 -22.84 -24.20 30.67
N VAL A 40 -21.52 -24.02 30.86
CA VAL A 40 -20.51 -24.48 29.89
C VAL A 40 -20.36 -26.01 29.90
N LEU A 41 -20.33 -26.62 31.08
CA LEU A 41 -20.18 -28.06 31.25
C LEU A 41 -21.33 -28.83 30.58
N PHE A 42 -22.56 -28.34 30.74
CA PHE A 42 -23.77 -28.95 30.18
C PHE A 42 -24.18 -28.41 28.80
N ASP A 43 -23.36 -27.55 28.18
CA ASP A 43 -23.60 -26.99 26.83
C ASP A 43 -24.94 -26.24 26.70
N ARG A 44 -25.20 -25.33 27.66
CA ARG A 44 -26.44 -24.54 27.75
C ARG A 44 -26.18 -23.08 27.36
N PRO A 45 -26.11 -22.74 26.06
CA PRO A 45 -25.84 -21.38 25.59
C PRO A 45 -26.92 -20.39 26.02
N GLU A 46 -28.18 -20.84 26.10
CA GLU A 46 -29.31 -19.99 26.48
C GLU A 46 -29.23 -19.54 27.94
N VAL A 47 -28.83 -20.44 28.84
CA VAL A 47 -28.57 -20.11 30.25
C VAL A 47 -27.41 -19.14 30.37
N LEU A 48 -26.36 -19.30 29.57
CA LEU A 48 -25.21 -18.40 29.57
C LEU A 48 -25.57 -16.99 29.06
N LYS A 49 -26.42 -16.88 28.03
CA LYS A 49 -27.02 -15.60 27.58
C LYS A 49 -27.87 -14.96 28.68
N TRP A 50 -28.66 -15.76 29.38
CA TRP A 50 -29.47 -15.30 30.49
C TRP A 50 -28.59 -14.75 31.62
N LEU A 51 -27.54 -15.47 32.03
CA LEU A 51 -26.58 -15.02 33.06
C LEU A 51 -25.92 -13.69 32.66
N HIS A 52 -25.50 -13.54 31.41
CA HIS A 52 -24.97 -12.27 30.91
C HIS A 52 -26.00 -11.14 31.00
N SER A 53 -27.27 -11.39 30.65
CA SER A 53 -28.34 -10.38 30.75
C SER A 53 -28.61 -9.92 32.18
N LYS A 54 -28.27 -10.74 33.18
CA LYS A 54 -28.41 -10.41 34.61
C LYS A 54 -27.16 -9.73 35.19
N GLY A 55 -26.16 -9.42 34.37
CA GLY A 55 -24.95 -8.69 34.77
C GLY A 55 -23.83 -9.56 35.32
N VAL A 56 -23.83 -10.87 35.03
CA VAL A 56 -22.71 -11.74 35.38
C VAL A 56 -21.53 -11.49 34.44
N ASP A 57 -20.39 -11.08 34.99
CA ASP A 57 -19.15 -10.88 34.25
C ASP A 57 -18.53 -12.23 33.85
N LEU A 58 -18.73 -12.67 32.60
CA LEU A 58 -18.15 -13.93 32.10
C LEU A 58 -16.66 -13.83 31.74
N SER A 59 -16.04 -12.67 31.94
CA SER A 59 -14.58 -12.50 31.85
C SER A 59 -13.86 -12.98 33.11
N LYS A 60 -14.60 -13.13 34.22
CA LYS A 60 -14.06 -13.64 35.48
C LYS A 60 -13.94 -15.15 35.42
N LYS A 61 -13.07 -15.67 36.29
CA LYS A 61 -12.85 -17.10 36.44
C LYS A 61 -14.08 -17.73 37.07
N CYS A 62 -14.56 -18.82 36.47
CA CYS A 62 -15.85 -19.43 36.82
C CYS A 62 -15.70 -20.70 37.68
N ASP A 63 -14.50 -21.00 38.17
CA ASP A 63 -14.24 -22.15 39.03
C ASP A 63 -13.76 -21.69 40.42
N SER A 64 -14.16 -22.42 41.46
CA SER A 64 -13.68 -22.30 42.85
C SER A 64 -12.16 -22.25 42.97
N SER A 65 -11.45 -22.99 42.11
CA SER A 65 -9.98 -23.02 42.09
C SER A 65 -9.35 -21.78 41.46
N GLY A 66 -10.15 -20.93 40.80
CA GLY A 66 -9.68 -19.77 40.05
C GLY A 66 -8.76 -20.15 38.89
N PHE A 67 -9.00 -21.32 38.29
CA PHE A 67 -8.23 -21.81 37.14
C PHE A 67 -8.68 -21.07 35.86
N GLY A 68 -9.82 -21.46 35.29
CA GLY A 68 -10.26 -20.98 33.98
C GLY A 68 -11.44 -20.01 33.97
N THR A 69 -11.50 -19.22 32.92
CA THR A 69 -12.70 -18.48 32.48
C THR A 69 -13.67 -19.39 31.72
N PRO A 70 -14.96 -18.99 31.55
CA PRO A 70 -15.91 -19.72 30.72
C PRO A 70 -15.37 -20.04 29.31
N ALA A 71 -14.63 -19.09 28.69
CA ALA A 71 -14.01 -19.29 27.39
C ALA A 71 -12.99 -20.44 27.38
N PHE A 72 -12.17 -20.58 28.44
CA PHE A 72 -11.24 -21.71 28.59
C PHE A 72 -11.98 -23.05 28.63
N TYR A 73 -13.06 -23.16 29.40
CA TYR A 73 -13.81 -24.42 29.48
C TYR A 73 -14.53 -24.74 28.16
N CYS A 74 -15.04 -23.73 27.46
CA CYS A 74 -15.60 -23.91 26.12
C CYS A 74 -14.55 -24.48 25.14
N THR A 75 -13.29 -24.01 25.19
CA THR A 75 -12.23 -24.58 24.34
C THR A 75 -11.80 -25.97 24.80
N HIS A 76 -11.70 -26.20 26.10
CA HIS A 76 -11.33 -27.49 26.68
C HIS A 76 -12.33 -28.59 26.31
N TYR A 77 -13.64 -28.31 26.38
CA TYR A 77 -14.71 -29.23 26.00
C TYR A 77 -15.06 -29.20 24.50
N GLY A 78 -14.50 -28.24 23.74
CA GLY A 78 -14.73 -28.09 22.30
C GLY A 78 -16.11 -27.57 21.90
N LYS A 79 -16.73 -26.75 22.75
CA LYS A 79 -18.07 -26.16 22.55
C LYS A 79 -18.01 -24.94 21.64
N THR A 80 -17.92 -25.17 20.33
CA THR A 80 -17.81 -24.12 19.30
C THR A 80 -19.01 -23.17 19.28
N GLY A 81 -20.23 -23.67 19.44
CA GLY A 81 -21.44 -22.85 19.50
C GLY A 81 -21.41 -21.85 20.66
N MET A 82 -20.99 -22.31 21.85
CA MET A 82 -20.83 -21.42 23.00
C MET A 82 -19.72 -20.39 22.81
N LEU A 83 -18.63 -20.72 22.11
CA LEU A 83 -17.59 -19.76 21.74
C LEU A 83 -18.13 -18.66 20.80
N THR A 84 -18.98 -19.03 19.84
CA THR A 84 -19.62 -18.01 18.97
C THR A 84 -20.56 -17.11 19.76
N ASP A 85 -21.29 -17.66 20.73
CA ASP A 85 -22.18 -16.88 21.57
C ASP A 85 -21.41 -15.94 22.50
N LEU A 86 -20.29 -16.40 23.10
CA LEU A 86 -19.39 -15.55 23.89
C LEU A 86 -18.81 -14.40 23.06
N TRP A 87 -18.36 -14.69 21.83
CA TRP A 87 -17.90 -13.67 20.90
C TRP A 87 -19.00 -12.66 20.55
N ALA A 88 -20.22 -13.14 20.29
CA ALA A 88 -21.37 -12.30 20.00
C ALA A 88 -21.79 -11.42 21.19
N MET A 89 -21.54 -11.87 22.42
CA MET A 89 -21.72 -11.08 23.64
C MET A 89 -20.60 -10.05 23.87
N GLY A 90 -19.57 -10.02 23.02
CA GLY A 90 -18.48 -9.06 23.09
C GLY A 90 -17.31 -9.48 23.98
N TYR A 91 -17.23 -10.77 24.35
CA TYR A 91 -16.08 -11.29 25.11
C TYR A 91 -14.88 -11.51 24.19
N ASP A 92 -13.74 -11.00 24.62
CA ASP A 92 -12.49 -11.14 23.89
C ASP A 92 -11.94 -12.57 24.05
N LEU A 93 -11.95 -13.34 22.95
CA LEU A 93 -11.38 -14.69 22.89
C LEU A 93 -9.85 -14.69 22.78
N SER A 94 -9.21 -13.53 22.63
CA SER A 94 -7.76 -13.38 22.65
C SER A 94 -7.20 -13.11 24.05
N ALA A 95 -8.07 -12.75 24.99
CA ALA A 95 -7.70 -12.44 26.36
C ALA A 95 -7.23 -13.69 27.13
N ASP A 96 -6.46 -13.42 28.18
CA ASP A 96 -5.90 -14.43 29.07
C ASP A 96 -7.01 -15.19 29.80
N CYS A 97 -7.07 -16.51 29.57
CA CYS A 97 -8.22 -17.30 29.98
C CYS A 97 -7.98 -18.14 31.24
N ASP A 98 -6.74 -18.16 31.74
CA ASP A 98 -6.28 -19.03 32.83
C ASP A 98 -5.28 -18.29 33.76
N LYS A 99 -4.97 -18.89 34.91
CA LYS A 99 -3.93 -18.43 35.85
C LYS A 99 -2.53 -18.34 35.25
N PHE A 100 -2.27 -19.06 34.17
CA PHE A 100 -0.99 -19.00 33.44
C PHE A 100 -0.94 -17.88 32.39
N GLU A 101 -1.96 -17.03 32.30
CA GLU A 101 -2.02 -15.92 31.34
C GLU A 101 -1.86 -16.40 29.88
N LEU A 102 -2.49 -17.55 29.58
CA LEU A 102 -2.47 -18.14 28.25
C LEU A 102 -3.82 -17.94 27.56
N PRO A 103 -3.83 -17.67 26.24
CA PRO A 103 -5.07 -17.50 25.49
C PRO A 103 -5.76 -18.85 25.23
N PRO A 104 -7.09 -18.87 25.02
CA PRO A 104 -7.85 -20.08 24.75
C PRO A 104 -7.35 -20.87 23.53
N LEU A 105 -6.81 -20.15 22.52
CA LEU A 105 -6.28 -20.76 21.30
C LEU A 105 -5.09 -21.70 21.58
N TYR A 106 -4.21 -21.35 22.52
CA TYR A 106 -3.06 -22.18 22.87
C TYR A 106 -3.49 -23.57 23.34
N TYR A 107 -4.56 -23.64 24.13
CA TYR A 107 -5.09 -24.90 24.63
C TYR A 107 -5.75 -25.75 23.53
N ALA A 108 -6.47 -25.12 22.60
CA ALA A 108 -7.03 -25.81 21.44
C ALA A 108 -5.92 -26.45 20.58
N GLU A 109 -4.82 -25.71 20.34
CA GLU A 109 -3.67 -26.21 19.57
C GLU A 109 -2.92 -27.33 20.31
N LYS A 110 -2.70 -27.17 21.62
CA LYS A 110 -2.03 -28.20 22.46
C LYS A 110 -2.83 -29.50 22.52
N LYS A 111 -4.16 -29.42 22.57
CA LYS A 111 -5.05 -30.58 22.55
C LYS A 111 -5.10 -31.25 21.16
N GLY A 112 -4.81 -30.50 20.09
CA GLY A 112 -4.90 -30.96 18.71
C GLY A 112 -6.31 -30.83 18.12
N ASP A 113 -7.21 -30.08 18.76
CA ASP A 113 -8.57 -29.86 18.28
C ASP A 113 -8.56 -28.80 17.15
N THR A 114 -8.33 -29.25 15.92
CA THR A 114 -8.26 -28.38 14.75
C THR A 114 -9.55 -27.59 14.52
N LEU A 115 -10.71 -28.23 14.74
CA LEU A 115 -12.02 -27.62 14.56
C LEU A 115 -12.22 -26.39 15.47
N THR A 116 -11.87 -26.51 16.75
CA THR A 116 -12.05 -25.42 17.73
C THR A 116 -11.02 -24.33 17.50
N ALA A 117 -9.77 -24.69 17.20
CA ALA A 117 -8.71 -23.74 16.87
C ALA A 117 -9.04 -22.94 15.60
N GLU A 118 -9.51 -23.59 14.54
CA GLU A 118 -9.99 -22.92 13.32
C GLU A 118 -11.19 -22.04 13.60
N HIS A 119 -12.13 -22.48 14.45
CA HIS A 119 -13.29 -21.68 14.82
C HIS A 119 -12.90 -20.41 15.57
N ILE A 120 -12.00 -20.51 16.55
CA ILE A 120 -11.49 -19.36 17.30
C ILE A 120 -10.73 -18.42 16.35
N LYS A 121 -9.86 -18.96 15.47
CA LYS A 121 -9.19 -18.17 14.42
C LYS A 121 -10.18 -17.45 13.51
N LYS A 122 -11.28 -18.11 13.13
CA LYS A 122 -12.35 -17.51 12.30
C LYS A 122 -13.09 -16.41 13.05
N CYS A 123 -13.46 -16.62 14.31
CA CYS A 123 -14.09 -15.61 15.15
C CYS A 123 -13.19 -14.39 15.34
N MET A 124 -11.90 -14.60 15.64
CA MET A 124 -10.91 -13.52 15.75
C MET A 124 -10.68 -12.80 14.42
N ALA A 125 -10.64 -13.52 13.29
CA ALA A 125 -10.45 -12.95 11.96
C ALA A 125 -11.65 -12.12 11.47
N GLN A 126 -12.84 -12.33 12.03
CA GLN A 126 -13.99 -11.48 11.74
C GLN A 126 -13.84 -10.06 12.31
N GLY A 127 -12.84 -9.82 13.16
CA GLY A 127 -12.32 -8.51 13.51
C GLY A 127 -13.29 -7.67 14.34
N THR A 128 -12.73 -6.86 15.22
CA THR A 128 -13.51 -5.77 15.81
C THR A 128 -13.79 -4.71 14.73
N LEU A 129 -14.80 -3.85 14.93
CA LEU A 129 -15.11 -2.73 14.03
C LEU A 129 -13.86 -1.87 13.74
N GLN A 130 -12.92 -1.80 14.69
CA GLN A 130 -11.64 -1.10 14.56
C GLN A 130 -10.68 -1.75 13.55
N ASP A 131 -10.62 -3.08 13.45
CA ASP A 131 -9.78 -3.78 12.46
C ASP A 131 -10.33 -3.63 11.03
N VAL A 132 -11.66 -3.64 10.90
CA VAL A 132 -12.33 -3.35 9.63
C VAL A 132 -12.06 -1.89 9.20
N MET A 133 -12.10 -0.94 10.13
CA MET A 133 -11.74 0.45 9.85
C MET A 133 -10.24 0.59 9.50
N ALA A 134 -9.35 -0.07 10.23
CA ALA A 134 -7.92 -0.06 9.96
C ALA A 134 -7.58 -0.63 8.58
N THR A 135 -8.22 -1.72 8.17
CA THR A 135 -8.04 -2.32 6.84
C THR A 135 -8.58 -1.42 5.72
N ILE A 136 -9.72 -0.75 5.92
CA ILE A 136 -10.24 0.26 4.97
C ILE A 136 -9.26 1.43 4.85
N ILE A 137 -8.77 1.97 5.98
CA ILE A 137 -7.77 3.05 6.01
C ILE A 137 -6.48 2.62 5.28
N GLN A 138 -6.01 1.39 5.49
CA GLN A 138 -4.82 0.86 4.81
C GLN A 138 -5.00 0.75 3.29
N ARG A 139 -6.22 0.41 2.85
CA ARG A 139 -6.58 0.32 1.42
C ARG A 139 -6.69 1.70 0.77
N CYS A 140 -7.30 2.66 1.48
CA CYS A 140 -7.40 4.06 1.06
C CYS A 140 -6.03 4.73 0.96
N THR A 141 -5.16 4.53 1.95
CA THR A 141 -3.81 5.11 1.98
C THR A 141 -2.92 4.54 0.86
N ARG A 142 -2.94 3.23 0.60
CA ARG A 142 -2.23 2.62 -0.55
C ARG A 142 -2.68 3.18 -1.90
N GLY A 143 -3.98 3.34 -2.10
CA GLY A 143 -4.55 3.89 -3.34
C GLY A 143 -4.24 5.37 -3.56
N LEU A 144 -4.33 6.19 -2.51
CA LEU A 144 -3.99 7.61 -2.57
C LEU A 144 -2.49 7.85 -2.76
N PHE A 145 -1.63 7.12 -2.04
CA PHE A 145 -0.18 7.23 -2.23
C PHE A 145 0.25 6.82 -3.63
N ALA A 146 -0.25 5.69 -4.14
CA ALA A 146 0.07 5.25 -5.50
C ALA A 146 -0.36 6.27 -6.55
N ARG A 147 -1.55 6.90 -6.39
CA ARG A 147 -2.04 7.96 -7.27
C ARG A 147 -1.21 9.24 -7.16
N ASN A 148 -0.81 9.67 -5.97
CA ASN A 148 0.03 10.85 -5.78
C ASN A 148 1.44 10.64 -6.35
N ILE A 149 2.07 9.49 -6.08
CA ILE A 149 3.38 9.13 -6.65
C ILE A 149 3.30 9.10 -8.18
N TYR A 150 2.23 8.55 -8.75
CA TYR A 150 2.03 8.53 -10.20
C TYR A 150 1.88 9.95 -10.77
N ARG A 151 1.04 10.79 -10.17
CA ARG A 151 0.85 12.20 -10.58
C ARG A 151 2.16 12.99 -10.51
N GLU A 152 2.92 12.81 -9.44
CA GLU A 152 4.19 13.51 -9.24
C GLU A 152 5.25 13.06 -10.25
N LYS A 153 5.30 11.75 -10.57
CA LYS A 153 6.17 11.23 -11.64
C LYS A 153 5.81 11.78 -13.02
N VAL A 154 4.51 11.92 -13.33
CA VAL A 154 4.05 12.53 -14.60
C VAL A 154 4.46 14.01 -14.66
N ALA A 155 4.16 14.77 -13.60
CA ALA A 155 4.54 16.17 -13.50
C ALA A 155 6.06 16.38 -13.58
N TYR A 156 6.86 15.49 -13.00
CA TYR A 156 8.32 15.52 -13.09
C TYR A 156 8.80 15.31 -14.54
N ARG A 157 8.23 14.33 -15.27
CA ARG A 157 8.57 14.09 -16.68
C ARG A 157 8.24 15.28 -17.57
N GLU A 158 7.08 15.90 -17.36
CA GLU A 158 6.66 17.11 -18.09
C GLU A 158 7.63 18.27 -17.83
N ARG A 159 8.04 18.50 -16.59
CA ARG A 159 9.06 19.51 -16.24
C ARG A 159 10.40 19.22 -16.91
N CYS A 160 10.85 17.96 -16.92
CA CYS A 160 12.09 17.58 -17.61
C CYS A 160 12.00 17.80 -19.12
N ALA A 161 10.87 17.47 -19.76
CA ALA A 161 10.67 17.71 -21.18
C ALA A 161 10.70 19.20 -21.51
N LEU A 162 10.03 20.03 -20.70
CA LEU A 162 10.01 21.48 -20.85
C LEU A 162 11.40 22.10 -20.61
N ALA A 163 12.16 21.58 -19.64
CA ALA A 163 13.56 21.99 -19.44
C ALA A 163 14.44 21.62 -20.65
N GLN A 164 14.27 20.43 -21.23
CA GLN A 164 15.02 20.01 -22.42
C GLN A 164 14.69 20.86 -23.65
N THR A 165 13.44 21.29 -23.85
CA THR A 165 13.08 22.19 -24.95
C THR A 165 13.68 23.59 -24.76
N ILE A 166 13.63 24.13 -23.54
CA ILE A 166 14.26 25.42 -23.21
C ILE A 166 15.78 25.37 -23.44
N ILE A 167 16.45 24.30 -23.01
CA ILE A 167 17.92 24.17 -23.17
C ILE A 167 18.29 24.01 -24.65
N SER A 168 17.52 23.23 -25.41
CA SER A 168 17.84 22.94 -26.82
C SER A 168 17.45 24.07 -27.79
N ALA A 169 16.52 24.96 -27.45
CA ALA A 169 16.06 26.04 -28.32
C ALA A 169 17.15 27.11 -28.64
N PRO A 170 17.93 27.62 -27.67
CA PRO A 170 19.05 28.54 -27.93
C PRO A 170 20.14 27.90 -28.79
N TRP A 171 20.47 26.63 -28.53
CA TRP A 171 21.47 25.88 -29.28
C TRP A 171 21.03 25.66 -30.73
N ARG A 172 19.75 25.33 -30.97
CA ARG A 172 19.20 25.27 -32.33
C ARG A 172 19.30 26.62 -33.05
N GLY A 173 18.96 27.72 -32.39
CA GLY A 173 19.08 29.06 -32.97
C GLY A 173 20.52 29.51 -33.25
N GLY A 174 21.48 29.10 -32.41
CA GLY A 174 22.91 29.34 -32.63
C GLY A 174 23.47 28.56 -33.82
N VAL A 175 23.12 27.29 -33.95
CA VAL A 175 23.55 26.43 -35.09
C VAL A 175 22.98 26.95 -36.42
N VAL A 176 21.73 27.41 -36.44
CA VAL A 176 21.12 28.02 -37.64
C VAL A 176 21.84 29.32 -38.01
N ARG A 177 22.12 30.20 -37.04
CA ARG A 177 22.90 31.43 -37.27
C ARG A 177 24.30 31.14 -37.82
N MET A 178 25.03 30.18 -37.23
CA MET A 178 26.36 29.81 -37.72
C MET A 178 26.32 29.24 -39.15
N ARG A 179 25.30 28.45 -39.51
CA ARG A 179 25.12 27.95 -40.88
C ARG A 179 24.83 29.07 -41.87
N ASN A 180 24.02 30.07 -41.51
CA ASN A 180 23.73 31.20 -42.39
C ASN A 180 24.97 32.07 -42.60
N ASN A 181 25.68 32.43 -41.52
CA ASN A 181 26.95 33.18 -41.63
C ASN A 181 27.99 32.45 -42.49
N ARG A 182 28.06 31.11 -42.40
CA ARG A 182 28.97 30.33 -43.25
C ARG A 182 28.58 30.40 -44.74
N ARG A 183 27.29 30.32 -45.05
CA ARG A 183 26.78 30.45 -46.43
C ARG A 183 27.02 31.84 -47.01
N GLU A 184 26.86 32.88 -46.19
CA GLU A 184 27.15 34.27 -46.58
C GLU A 184 28.64 34.43 -46.90
N LEU A 185 29.53 33.91 -46.04
CA LEU A 185 30.98 33.93 -46.28
C LEU A 185 31.38 33.14 -47.55
N GLU A 186 30.76 31.97 -47.77
CA GLU A 186 30.98 31.17 -48.99
C GLU A 186 30.53 31.93 -50.25
N ALA A 187 29.41 32.65 -50.19
CA ALA A 187 28.91 33.46 -51.30
C ALA A 187 29.77 34.71 -51.56
N ASP A 188 30.30 35.34 -50.51
CA ASP A 188 31.21 36.48 -50.64
C ASP A 188 32.55 36.04 -51.26
N MET A 189 33.11 34.90 -50.83
CA MET A 189 34.32 34.32 -51.45
C MET A 189 34.10 33.96 -52.93
N GLN A 190 32.92 33.46 -53.29
CA GLN A 190 32.59 33.18 -54.69
C GLN A 190 32.55 34.47 -55.53
N ARG A 191 31.93 35.53 -55.02
CA ARG A 191 31.91 36.85 -55.69
C ARG A 191 33.30 37.43 -55.86
N GLU A 192 34.16 37.33 -54.84
CA GLU A 192 35.55 37.78 -54.94
C GLU A 192 36.34 36.98 -55.98
N ASN A 193 36.17 35.65 -56.03
CA ASN A 193 36.82 34.81 -57.04
C ASN A 193 36.30 35.12 -58.46
N GLU A 194 35.01 35.36 -58.63
CA GLU A 194 34.42 35.78 -59.91
C GLU A 194 34.98 37.12 -60.38
N LEU A 195 35.10 38.11 -59.47
CA LEU A 195 35.72 39.40 -59.77
C LEU A 195 37.21 39.26 -60.10
N ALA A 196 37.94 38.42 -59.37
CA ALA A 196 39.34 38.14 -59.65
C ALA A 196 39.53 37.49 -61.03
N ASN A 197 38.68 36.52 -61.39
CA ASN A 197 38.71 35.90 -62.72
C ASN A 197 38.35 36.90 -63.83
N ALA A 198 37.33 37.73 -63.61
CA ALA A 198 36.96 38.78 -64.57
C ALA A 198 38.09 39.79 -64.81
N ASN A 199 38.88 40.13 -63.77
CA ASN A 199 40.06 40.98 -63.92
C ASN A 199 41.19 40.29 -64.70
N VAL A 200 41.43 38.99 -64.47
CA VAL A 200 42.42 38.21 -65.22
C VAL A 200 42.05 38.10 -66.70
N ASP A 201 40.77 37.92 -67.01
CA ASP A 201 40.26 37.87 -68.40
C ASP A 201 40.37 39.25 -69.09
N ALA A 202 40.15 40.35 -68.35
CA ALA A 202 40.37 41.71 -68.85
C ALA A 202 41.86 41.99 -69.15
N ASP A 203 42.77 41.57 -68.27
CA ASP A 203 44.22 41.69 -68.48
C ASP A 203 44.73 40.83 -69.65
N ALA A 204 44.18 39.62 -69.82
CA ALA A 204 44.50 38.75 -70.95
C ALA A 204 44.05 39.34 -72.30
N SER A 205 42.90 40.01 -72.33
CA SER A 205 42.38 40.71 -73.51
C SER A 205 43.26 41.91 -73.89
N ALA A 206 43.72 42.68 -72.90
CA ALA A 206 44.65 43.81 -73.11
C ALA A 206 46.04 43.36 -73.63
N GLN A 207 46.52 42.18 -73.22
CA GLN A 207 47.78 41.61 -73.72
C GLN A 207 47.69 41.05 -75.15
N GLN A 208 46.51 40.62 -75.61
CA GLN A 208 46.32 40.22 -77.00
C GLN A 208 46.27 41.42 -77.95
N GLU A 209 45.66 42.53 -77.54
CA GLU A 209 45.62 43.78 -78.33
C GLU A 209 47.01 44.40 -78.51
N THR A 210 47.89 44.32 -77.50
CA THR A 210 49.27 44.81 -77.58
C THR A 210 50.18 43.94 -78.47
N LYS A 211 49.86 42.64 -78.63
CA LYS A 211 50.61 41.75 -79.54
C LYS A 211 50.23 41.88 -81.02
N THR A 212 49.17 42.63 -81.34
CA THR A 212 48.71 42.81 -82.73
C THR A 212 49.28 44.06 -83.41
N ILE A 213 50.09 44.88 -82.72
CA ILE A 213 50.63 46.16 -83.22
C ILE A 213 52.17 46.07 -83.39
N ALA A 214 52.60 45.48 -84.52
CA ALA A 214 53.75 45.82 -85.41
C ALA A 214 55.21 45.99 -84.85
N PRO A 215 56.31 45.98 -85.67
CA PRO A 215 56.35 46.02 -87.15
C PRO A 215 57.30 45.05 -87.88
N GLU A 216 56.95 44.86 -89.15
CA GLU A 216 57.79 44.43 -90.27
C GLU A 216 59.00 45.35 -90.50
N ASP A 217 60.05 44.75 -91.07
CA ASP A 217 61.08 45.33 -91.93
C ASP A 217 61.94 46.50 -91.41
N LEU A 218 63.26 46.25 -91.28
CA LEU A 218 64.24 46.77 -92.24
C LEU A 218 65.69 46.45 -91.84
N ASN A 219 66.27 45.62 -92.70
CA ASN A 219 67.69 45.43 -92.97
C ASN A 219 68.45 46.77 -93.11
N THR A 220 69.61 46.94 -92.45
CA THR A 220 70.88 47.39 -93.07
C THR A 220 72.00 47.55 -92.02
N ALA A 221 73.15 46.97 -92.36
CA ALA A 221 74.46 46.98 -91.68
C ALA A 221 75.09 48.39 -91.55
N PRO A 222 76.39 48.59 -91.20
CA PRO A 222 77.45 47.69 -90.68
C PRO A 222 78.24 48.26 -89.47
N PRO A 223 79.23 47.51 -88.91
CA PRO A 223 80.11 47.91 -87.80
C PRO A 223 81.34 48.68 -88.31
N PRO A 224 82.08 49.46 -87.49
CA PRO A 224 83.21 48.96 -86.65
C PRO A 224 83.44 49.84 -85.39
N SER A 225 84.39 49.67 -84.46
CA SER A 225 85.77 49.15 -84.47
C SER A 225 86.17 48.74 -83.04
#